data_AF-A0A349E1L6-F1
#
_entry.id   AF-A0A349E1L6-F1
#
_cell.length_a   1.000
_cell.length_b   1.000
_cell.length_c   1.000
_cell.angle_alpha   90.00
_cell.angle_beta   90.00
_cell.angle_gamma   90.00
#
_symmetry.space_group_name_H-M   'P 1'
#
loop_
_entity.id
_entity.type
_entity.pdbx_description
1 polymer ?
#
loop_
_entity_poly.entity_id
_entity_poly.type
_entity_poly.pdbx_seq_one_letter_code
_entity_poly.pdbx_strand_id
1 'polypeptide(L)'
;MKTHHLIIALLVVTIGITFYLSQKGLLPNNPLASSSLPQKRPQGMIIEMHNGGGMLPISKGVYISADSCYQQNQAYRTKNKTYFKLSAKELDQLYQTFVHNKFDLIKTQHSQTHDRGGTSIYLRINRKTYQIHNSGSTYIRKSSQSNFSNVANSLKKMVNSKIAPLLQDITVQFTQEVKNLSQSGYINSATANISQGFKKDENFPAQLSFKFTPGKHHFRVSFTTKDTLANGKKYLAGAFELDIKQSTQGILISKDSSNVLKFEYLK
;
A
#
# COMPACT_ATOMS: atom_id res chain seq x y z
N MET A 1 31.14 32.92 43.83
CA MET A 1 30.68 31.53 44.04
C MET A 1 29.24 31.26 43.59
N LYS A 2 28.24 32.10 43.91
CA LYS A 2 26.83 31.82 43.57
C LYS A 2 26.51 31.69 42.06
N THR A 3 27.19 32.46 41.21
CA THR A 3 27.01 32.43 39.74
C THR A 3 27.50 31.13 39.08
N HIS A 4 28.59 30.53 39.56
CA HIS A 4 29.09 29.26 39.01
C HIS A 4 28.17 28.08 39.32
N HIS A 5 27.61 28.01 40.53
CA HIS A 5 26.64 26.96 40.88
C HIS A 5 25.36 27.07 40.04
N LEU A 6 24.91 28.29 39.73
CA LEU A 6 23.74 28.51 38.87
C LEU A 6 23.99 28.04 37.43
N ILE A 7 25.16 28.34 36.87
CA ILE A 7 25.56 27.91 35.51
C ILE A 7 25.64 26.37 35.42
N ILE A 8 26.25 25.72 36.41
CA ILE A 8 26.36 24.26 36.46
C ILE A 8 24.96 23.62 36.56
N ALA A 9 24.09 24.15 37.42
CA ALA A 9 22.72 23.65 37.55
C ALA A 9 21.94 23.79 36.22
N LEU A 10 22.07 24.92 35.54
CA LEU A 10 21.41 25.15 34.25
C LEU A 10 21.90 24.19 33.16
N LEU A 11 23.21 23.90 33.13
CA LEU A 11 23.81 22.91 32.24
C LEU A 11 23.28 21.50 32.51
N VAL A 12 23.21 21.08 33.77
CA VAL A 12 22.68 19.76 34.15
C VAL A 12 21.22 19.61 33.75
N VAL A 13 20.39 20.63 34.00
CA VAL A 13 18.96 20.64 33.60
C VAL A 13 18.85 20.55 32.07
N THR A 14 19.66 21.33 31.33
CA THR A 14 19.64 21.32 29.87
C THR A 14 20.06 19.95 29.31
N ILE A 15 21.09 19.32 29.89
CA ILE A 15 21.53 17.97 29.51
C ILE A 15 20.42 16.96 29.81
N GLY A 16 19.80 17.03 30.99
CA GLY A 16 18.69 16.17 31.39
C GLY A 16 17.48 16.26 30.45
N ILE A 17 17.07 17.48 30.10
CA ILE A 17 15.97 17.72 29.14
C ILE A 17 16.36 17.18 27.76
N THR A 18 17.57 17.45 27.28
CA THR A 18 18.05 16.99 25.96
C THR A 18 18.11 15.47 25.90
N PHE A 19 18.60 14.81 26.96
CA PHE A 19 18.63 13.35 27.08
C PHE A 19 17.21 12.76 27.08
N TYR A 20 16.29 13.34 27.86
CA TYR A 20 14.89 12.91 27.89
C TYR A 20 14.22 13.05 26.51
N LEU A 21 14.40 14.19 25.84
CA LEU A 21 13.85 14.43 24.50
C LEU A 21 14.48 13.50 23.45
N SER A 22 15.77 13.18 23.57
CA SER A 22 16.48 12.19 22.73
C SER A 22 15.90 10.78 22.91
N GLN A 23 15.68 10.36 24.15
CA GLN A 23 15.05 9.06 24.47
C GLN A 23 13.63 8.96 23.92
N LYS A 24 12.87 10.07 23.96
CA LYS A 24 11.55 10.16 23.33
C LYS A 24 11.58 10.30 21.81
N GLY A 25 12.77 10.38 21.19
CA GLY A 25 12.94 10.56 19.76
C GLY A 25 12.35 11.88 19.23
N LEU A 26 12.25 12.89 20.10
CA LEU A 26 11.72 14.23 19.80
C LEU A 26 12.80 15.17 19.28
N LEU A 27 14.07 14.89 19.56
CA LEU A 27 15.18 15.60 18.93
C LEU A 27 15.43 15.06 17.53
N PRO A 28 15.73 15.92 16.53
CA PRO A 28 16.18 15.47 15.23
C PRO A 28 17.41 14.56 15.39
N ASN A 29 17.51 13.52 14.56
CA ASN A 29 18.76 12.76 14.47
C ASN A 29 19.88 13.77 14.20
N ASN A 30 21.04 13.62 14.86
CA ASN A 30 22.18 14.56 14.80
C ASN A 30 22.20 15.31 13.46
N PRO A 31 21.82 16.60 13.42
CA PRO A 31 21.62 17.31 12.16
C PRO A 31 22.92 17.40 11.34
N LEU A 32 24.06 17.30 12.04
CA LEU A 32 25.41 17.27 11.48
C LEU A 32 25.84 15.89 10.98
N ALA A 33 25.06 14.83 11.24
CA ALA A 33 25.36 13.51 10.69
C ALA A 33 25.28 13.58 9.16
N SER A 34 26.41 13.24 8.55
CA SER A 34 26.56 13.16 7.10
C SER A 34 26.03 11.81 6.60
N SER A 35 25.25 11.85 5.52
CA SER A 35 24.78 10.64 4.85
C SER A 35 25.95 9.97 4.12
N SER A 36 25.97 8.64 4.17
CA SER A 36 26.91 7.81 3.41
C SER A 36 26.46 7.55 1.97
N LEU A 37 25.29 8.05 1.58
CA LEU A 37 24.76 7.86 0.22
C LEU A 37 25.55 8.73 -0.77
N PRO A 38 25.97 8.18 -1.93
CA PRO A 38 26.56 8.97 -3.00
C PRO A 38 25.63 10.11 -3.44
N GLN A 39 26.19 11.27 -3.78
CA GLN A 39 25.36 12.41 -4.23
C GLN A 39 24.72 12.19 -5.61
N LYS A 40 25.33 11.35 -6.46
CA LYS A 40 24.81 10.98 -7.79
C LYS A 40 24.30 9.54 -7.77
N ARG A 41 23.29 9.25 -8.60
CA ARG A 41 22.72 7.90 -8.71
C ARG A 41 23.78 6.92 -9.23
N PRO A 42 24.04 5.81 -8.51
CA PRO A 42 24.92 4.75 -8.98
C PRO A 42 24.27 3.91 -10.09
N GLN A 43 25.07 3.38 -11.02
CA GLN A 43 24.58 2.67 -12.21
C GLN A 43 23.73 1.43 -11.87
N GLY A 44 24.12 0.66 -10.84
CA GLY A 44 23.42 -0.56 -10.39
C GLY A 44 22.40 -0.34 -9.26
N MET A 45 21.80 0.85 -9.15
CA MET A 45 20.81 1.15 -8.11
C MET A 45 19.54 0.29 -8.29
N ILE A 46 19.11 -0.35 -7.21
CA ILE A 46 17.82 -1.05 -7.13
C ILE A 46 17.03 -0.48 -5.95
N ILE A 47 15.75 -0.19 -6.18
CA ILE A 47 14.80 0.22 -5.14
C ILE A 47 13.68 -0.81 -5.06
N GLU A 48 13.41 -1.27 -3.85
CA GLU A 48 12.27 -2.13 -3.54
C GLU A 48 11.43 -1.49 -2.45
N MET A 49 10.11 -1.51 -2.62
CA MET A 49 9.17 -1.13 -1.57
C MET A 49 8.14 -2.23 -1.40
N HIS A 50 7.93 -2.68 -0.17
CA HIS A 50 6.96 -3.70 0.18
C HIS A 50 5.98 -3.18 1.21
N ASN A 51 4.69 -3.24 0.91
CA ASN A 51 3.58 -2.92 1.80
C ASN A 51 2.84 -4.21 2.15
N GLY A 52 3.02 -4.70 3.38
CA GLY A 52 2.37 -5.92 3.87
C GLY A 52 1.05 -5.63 4.59
N GLY A 53 0.10 -6.56 4.51
CA GLY A 53 -1.21 -6.52 5.17
C GLY A 53 -1.24 -7.08 6.61
N GLY A 54 -0.09 -7.39 7.21
CA GLY A 54 -0.03 -8.03 8.53
C GLY A 54 -0.28 -9.53 8.42
N MET A 55 -1.21 -10.06 9.22
CA MET A 55 -1.65 -11.46 9.16
C MET A 55 -2.47 -11.78 7.91
N LEU A 56 -2.98 -10.77 7.19
CA LEU A 56 -3.69 -11.00 5.93
C LEU A 56 -2.69 -11.37 4.81
N PRO A 57 -2.99 -12.37 3.96
CA PRO A 57 -2.14 -12.78 2.85
C PRO A 57 -2.27 -11.81 1.66
N ILE A 58 -2.14 -10.50 1.94
CA ILE A 58 -2.27 -9.39 1.02
C ILE A 58 -0.98 -8.56 1.10
N SER A 59 -0.39 -8.26 -0.06
CA SER A 59 0.76 -7.37 -0.12
C SER A 59 0.83 -6.61 -1.43
N LYS A 60 1.50 -5.46 -1.39
CA LYS A 60 1.80 -4.63 -2.54
C LYS A 60 3.29 -4.33 -2.58
N GLY A 61 3.96 -4.74 -3.63
CA GLY A 61 5.38 -4.54 -3.88
C GLY A 61 5.64 -3.60 -5.05
N VAL A 62 6.80 -2.96 -5.03
CA VAL A 62 7.38 -2.23 -6.15
C VAL A 62 8.83 -2.65 -6.27
N TYR A 63 9.28 -2.87 -7.50
CA TYR A 63 10.68 -3.05 -7.87
C TYR A 63 11.03 -2.03 -8.94
N ILE A 64 12.14 -1.33 -8.76
CA ILE A 64 12.64 -0.31 -9.69
C ILE A 64 14.15 -0.50 -9.86
N SER A 65 14.58 -0.60 -11.11
CA SER A 65 15.98 -0.63 -11.55
C SER A 65 16.08 0.04 -12.92
N ALA A 66 17.29 0.22 -13.44
CA ALA A 66 17.49 0.73 -14.79
C ALA A 66 16.85 -0.18 -15.86
N ASP A 67 16.92 -1.51 -15.66
CA ASP A 67 16.53 -2.49 -16.67
C ASP A 67 15.06 -2.91 -16.56
N SER A 68 14.49 -2.88 -15.36
CA SER A 68 13.13 -3.33 -15.11
C SER A 68 12.46 -2.57 -13.97
N CYS A 69 11.20 -2.20 -14.19
CA CYS A 69 10.32 -1.69 -13.15
C CYS A 69 8.98 -2.42 -13.18
N TYR A 70 8.47 -2.77 -12.00
CA TYR A 70 7.13 -3.34 -11.87
C TYR A 70 6.48 -3.02 -10.53
N GLN A 71 5.15 -2.94 -10.54
CA GLN A 71 4.31 -3.01 -9.35
C GLN A 71 3.76 -4.44 -9.26
N GLN A 72 3.76 -5.01 -8.06
CA GLN A 72 3.22 -6.33 -7.79
C GLN A 72 2.13 -6.23 -6.73
N ASN A 73 0.96 -6.79 -6.98
CA ASN A 73 -0.08 -6.94 -5.97
C ASN A 73 -0.34 -8.43 -5.74
N GLN A 74 -0.45 -8.86 -4.49
CA GLN A 74 -0.74 -10.23 -4.12
C GLN A 74 -1.91 -10.25 -3.15
N ALA A 75 -2.87 -11.14 -3.37
CA ALA A 75 -3.95 -11.43 -2.43
C ALA A 75 -4.43 -12.87 -2.61
N TYR A 76 -4.58 -13.61 -1.51
CA TYR A 76 -5.24 -14.93 -1.51
C TYR A 76 -4.78 -15.88 -2.63
N ARG A 77 -3.46 -16.02 -2.82
CA ARG A 77 -2.78 -16.83 -3.87
C ARG A 77 -2.81 -16.24 -5.29
N THR A 78 -3.61 -15.22 -5.56
CA THR A 78 -3.54 -14.47 -6.82
C THR A 78 -2.45 -13.42 -6.76
N LYS A 79 -1.69 -13.30 -7.84
CA LYS A 79 -0.57 -12.37 -7.97
C LYS A 79 -0.69 -11.65 -9.31
N ASN A 80 -0.71 -10.32 -9.27
CA ASN A 80 -0.62 -9.49 -10.47
C ASN A 80 0.72 -8.75 -10.49
N LYS A 81 1.35 -8.66 -11.67
CA LYS A 81 2.54 -7.84 -11.92
C LYS A 81 2.25 -6.90 -13.08
N THR A 82 2.35 -5.61 -12.83
CA THR A 82 2.20 -4.57 -13.84
C THR A 82 3.56 -3.93 -14.09
N TYR A 83 4.09 -4.13 -15.29
CA TYR A 83 5.38 -3.58 -15.71
C TYR A 83 5.22 -2.14 -16.18
N PHE A 84 6.25 -1.32 -15.93
CA PHE A 84 6.35 0.04 -16.44
C PHE A 84 7.82 0.41 -16.67
N LYS A 85 8.06 1.60 -17.21
CA LYS A 85 9.42 2.13 -17.41
C LYS A 85 9.56 3.48 -16.74
N LEU A 86 10.76 3.74 -16.21
CA LEU A 86 11.21 5.06 -15.77
C LEU A 86 12.36 5.49 -16.68
N SER A 87 12.38 6.76 -17.04
CA SER A 87 13.52 7.38 -17.71
C SER A 87 14.71 7.54 -16.74
N ALA A 88 15.92 7.72 -17.28
CA ALA A 88 17.10 7.99 -16.47
C ALA A 88 16.92 9.20 -15.55
N LYS A 89 16.28 10.27 -16.06
CA LYS A 89 15.97 11.48 -15.28
C LYS A 89 15.00 11.20 -14.12
N GLU A 90 13.97 10.37 -14.34
CA GLU A 90 13.04 9.97 -13.28
C GLU A 90 13.72 9.11 -12.22
N LEU A 91 14.64 8.22 -12.62
CA LEU A 91 15.47 7.44 -11.70
C LEU A 91 16.40 8.34 -10.87
N ASP A 92 17.02 9.34 -11.50
CA ASP A 92 17.86 10.33 -10.80
C ASP A 92 17.04 11.13 -9.78
N GLN A 93 15.87 11.63 -10.17
CA GLN A 93 14.95 12.35 -9.28
C GLN A 93 14.49 11.49 -8.11
N LEU A 94 14.16 10.23 -8.37
CA LEU A 94 13.77 9.30 -7.32
C LEU A 94 14.92 9.05 -6.36
N TYR A 95 16.13 8.83 -6.87
CA TYR A 95 17.34 8.67 -6.05
C TYR A 95 17.65 9.90 -5.19
N GLN A 96 17.54 11.11 -5.76
CA GLN A 96 17.73 12.35 -4.99
C GLN A 96 16.79 12.46 -3.80
N THR A 97 15.59 11.86 -3.88
CA THR A 97 14.69 11.80 -2.71
C THR A 97 15.32 11.03 -1.55
N PHE A 98 16.05 9.94 -1.81
CA PHE A 98 16.75 9.18 -0.76
C PHE A 98 17.91 9.97 -0.15
N VAL A 99 18.68 10.66 -0.99
CA VAL A 99 19.82 11.50 -0.56
C VAL A 99 19.34 12.67 0.30
N HIS A 100 18.39 13.46 -0.20
CA HIS A 100 17.86 14.64 0.51
C HIS A 100 17.21 14.29 1.85
N ASN A 101 16.55 13.12 1.93
CA ASN A 101 15.91 12.66 3.16
C ASN A 101 16.85 11.82 4.05
N LYS A 102 18.16 11.78 3.72
CA LYS A 102 19.19 11.05 4.48
C LYS A 102 18.73 9.63 4.84
N PHE A 103 18.26 8.87 3.84
CA PHE A 103 17.55 7.60 4.04
C PHE A 103 18.34 6.59 4.90
N ASP A 104 19.67 6.56 4.76
CA ASP A 104 20.57 5.70 5.52
C ASP A 104 20.69 6.07 7.01
N LEU A 105 20.23 7.25 7.41
CA LEU A 105 20.24 7.74 8.78
C LEU A 105 18.86 7.64 9.46
N ILE A 106 17.83 7.16 8.77
CA ILE A 106 16.50 6.97 9.35
C ILE A 106 16.60 5.97 10.52
N LYS A 107 16.06 6.36 11.67
CA LYS A 107 16.10 5.54 12.88
C LYS A 107 14.75 4.88 13.12
N THR A 108 14.82 3.63 13.56
CA THR A 108 13.68 2.84 13.97
C THR A 108 13.71 2.62 15.48
N GLN A 109 12.59 2.15 16.00
CA GLN A 109 12.45 1.63 17.36
C GLN A 109 11.59 0.39 17.32
N HIS A 110 11.81 -0.50 18.28
CA HIS A 110 11.02 -1.71 18.42
C HIS A 110 9.93 -1.51 19.48
N SER A 111 8.74 -2.00 19.22
CA SER A 111 7.64 -2.04 20.17
C SER A 111 6.83 -3.31 19.92
N GLN A 112 6.45 -4.00 20.99
CA GLN A 112 5.65 -5.22 20.89
C GLN A 112 4.32 -4.92 20.19
N THR A 113 4.04 -5.64 19.10
CA THR A 113 2.79 -5.52 18.35
C THR A 113 2.47 -6.84 17.67
N HIS A 114 1.26 -7.34 17.88
CA HIS A 114 0.85 -8.69 17.48
C HIS A 114 0.53 -8.80 15.98
N ASP A 115 -0.29 -7.90 15.44
CA ASP A 115 -0.59 -7.87 14.00
C ASP A 115 -0.52 -6.43 13.48
N ARG A 116 0.48 -6.16 12.65
CA ARG A 116 0.58 -4.90 11.94
C ARG A 116 1.24 -5.09 10.59
N GLY A 117 0.51 -4.72 9.55
CA GLY A 117 1.08 -4.48 8.24
C GLY A 117 2.09 -3.33 8.25
N GLY A 118 2.44 -2.85 7.06
CA GLY A 118 3.26 -1.65 6.94
C GLY A 118 4.23 -1.70 5.79
N THR A 119 5.09 -0.69 5.73
CA THR A 119 5.97 -0.43 4.60
C THR A 119 7.41 -0.73 4.97
N SER A 120 8.09 -1.53 4.14
CA SER A 120 9.54 -1.69 4.14
C SER A 120 10.11 -1.14 2.85
N ILE A 121 11.20 -0.38 2.92
CA ILE A 121 11.89 0.18 1.75
C ILE A 121 13.33 -0.31 1.78
N TYR A 122 13.81 -0.78 0.63
CA TYR A 122 15.17 -1.22 0.41
C TYR A 122 15.77 -0.39 -0.72
N LEU A 123 16.96 0.13 -0.47
CA LEU A 123 17.80 0.79 -1.46
C LEU A 123 19.10 -0.02 -1.55
N ARG A 124 19.31 -0.71 -2.67
CA ARG A 124 20.56 -1.41 -2.95
C ARG A 124 21.41 -0.58 -3.88
N ILE A 125 22.65 -0.36 -3.47
CA ILE A 125 23.66 0.37 -4.23
C ILE A 125 24.92 -0.46 -4.18
N ASN A 126 25.41 -0.88 -5.35
CA ASN A 126 26.58 -1.75 -5.46
C ASN A 126 26.35 -3.04 -4.65
N ARG A 127 27.10 -3.24 -3.56
CA ARG A 127 27.01 -4.40 -2.65
C ARG A 127 26.37 -4.07 -1.29
N LYS A 128 25.88 -2.84 -1.09
CA LYS A 128 25.30 -2.38 0.17
C LYS A 128 23.79 -2.26 0.05
N THR A 129 23.08 -2.83 1.03
CA THR A 129 21.63 -2.72 1.16
C THR A 129 21.30 -1.83 2.35
N TYR A 130 20.63 -0.72 2.07
CA TYR A 130 20.02 0.13 3.08
C TYR A 130 18.55 -0.27 3.19
N GLN A 131 18.13 -0.71 4.38
CA GLN A 131 16.77 -1.22 4.58
C GLN A 131 16.13 -0.54 5.79
N ILE A 132 14.92 -0.02 5.60
CA ILE A 132 14.16 0.65 6.65
C ILE A 132 12.77 0.02 6.70
N HIS A 133 12.41 -0.46 7.89
CA HIS A 133 11.15 -1.12 8.15
C HIS A 133 10.24 -0.23 8.99
N ASN A 134 9.01 -0.05 8.53
CA ASN A 134 7.89 0.49 9.30
C ASN A 134 6.74 -0.53 9.29
N SER A 135 7.02 -1.76 9.71
CA SER A 135 6.10 -2.91 9.67
C SER A 135 6.27 -3.82 10.88
N GLY A 136 5.21 -4.55 11.24
CA GLY A 136 5.20 -5.42 12.42
C GLY A 136 5.56 -4.66 13.69
N SER A 137 6.49 -5.19 14.48
CA SER A 137 6.97 -4.57 15.72
C SER A 137 8.02 -3.46 15.51
N THR A 138 8.33 -3.06 14.27
CA THR A 138 9.33 -2.01 13.97
C THR A 138 8.67 -0.70 13.53
N TYR A 139 8.93 0.38 14.25
CA TYR A 139 8.36 1.70 14.04
C TYR A 139 9.44 2.72 13.67
N ILE A 140 9.09 3.69 12.81
CA ILE A 140 9.97 4.84 12.57
C ILE A 140 9.94 5.76 13.78
N ARG A 141 11.11 6.17 14.28
CA ARG A 141 11.21 7.17 15.36
C ARG A 141 10.61 8.49 14.90
N LYS A 142 9.97 9.23 15.82
CA LYS A 142 9.28 10.49 15.51
C LYS A 142 10.15 11.47 14.73
N SER A 143 11.41 11.63 15.13
CA SER A 143 12.42 12.45 14.44
C SER A 143 12.69 12.09 12.96
N SER A 144 12.39 10.86 12.55
CA SER A 144 12.66 10.34 11.19
C SER A 144 11.39 10.13 10.35
N GLN A 145 10.21 10.41 10.91
CA GLN A 145 8.92 10.13 10.25
C GLN A 145 8.74 10.93 8.96
N SER A 146 9.13 12.21 8.95
CA SER A 146 9.06 13.06 7.74
C SER A 146 9.94 12.50 6.63
N ASN A 147 11.21 12.21 6.93
CA ASN A 147 12.16 11.66 5.97
C ASN A 147 11.67 10.35 5.36
N PHE A 148 11.19 9.41 6.19
CA PHE A 148 10.63 8.15 5.71
C PHE A 148 9.39 8.36 4.85
N SER A 149 8.45 9.21 5.31
CA SER A 149 7.19 9.47 4.61
C SER A 149 7.43 10.13 3.25
N ASN A 150 8.39 11.06 3.17
CA ASN A 150 8.77 11.71 1.92
C ASN A 150 9.29 10.69 0.89
N VAL A 151 10.19 9.79 1.29
CA VAL A 151 10.70 8.72 0.40
C VAL A 151 9.56 7.80 -0.04
N ALA A 152 8.75 7.31 0.90
CA ALA A 152 7.63 6.42 0.60
C ALA A 152 6.58 7.08 -0.33
N ASN A 153 6.26 8.35 -0.10
CA ASN A 153 5.26 9.08 -0.88
C ASN A 153 5.78 9.43 -2.28
N SER A 154 7.05 9.82 -2.43
CA SER A 154 7.66 10.02 -3.74
C SER A 154 7.66 8.74 -4.58
N LEU A 155 8.00 7.60 -3.97
CA LEU A 155 7.89 6.29 -4.63
C LEU A 155 6.45 6.00 -5.08
N LYS A 156 5.48 6.13 -4.18
CA LYS A 156 4.06 5.91 -4.50
C LYS A 156 3.58 6.82 -5.63
N LYS A 157 3.94 8.11 -5.59
CA LYS A 157 3.56 9.10 -6.61
C LYS A 157 4.15 8.75 -7.98
N MET A 158 5.44 8.42 -8.03
CA MET A 158 6.13 8.04 -9.26
C MET A 158 5.55 6.76 -9.87
N VAL A 159 5.26 5.75 -9.05
CA VAL A 159 4.65 4.51 -9.53
C VAL A 159 3.23 4.76 -10.01
N ASN A 160 2.44 5.54 -9.26
CA ASN A 160 1.06 5.83 -9.64
C ASN A 160 0.96 6.59 -10.97
N SER A 161 1.87 7.52 -11.27
CA SER A 161 1.86 8.22 -12.56
C SER A 161 2.15 7.29 -13.75
N LYS A 162 2.84 6.17 -13.52
CA LYS A 162 3.09 5.14 -14.55
C LYS A 162 2.00 4.08 -14.64
N ILE A 163 1.36 3.75 -13.52
CA ILE A 163 0.31 2.73 -13.46
C ILE A 163 -1.05 3.28 -13.86
N ALA A 164 -1.40 4.52 -13.48
CA ALA A 164 -2.72 5.09 -13.74
C ALA A 164 -3.11 5.08 -15.24
N PRO A 165 -2.21 5.37 -16.21
CA PRO A 165 -2.53 5.27 -17.64
C PRO A 165 -2.77 3.84 -18.14
N LEU A 166 -2.37 2.81 -17.37
CA LEU A 166 -2.55 1.40 -17.72
C LEU A 166 -3.87 0.83 -17.18
N LEU A 167 -4.64 1.63 -16.46
CA LEU A 167 -5.93 1.22 -15.92
C LEU A 167 -6.99 1.20 -17.02
N GLN A 168 -7.78 0.14 -17.04
CA GLN A 168 -8.89 -0.07 -17.95
C GLN A 168 -10.19 -0.02 -17.14
N ASP A 169 -11.21 0.62 -17.69
CA ASP A 169 -12.54 0.65 -17.11
C ASP A 169 -13.24 -0.69 -17.36
N ILE A 170 -13.69 -1.33 -16.29
CA ILE A 170 -14.39 -2.60 -16.28
C ILE A 170 -15.76 -2.38 -15.64
N THR A 171 -16.81 -2.75 -16.35
CA THR A 171 -18.18 -2.63 -15.85
C THR A 171 -18.62 -3.94 -15.19
N VAL A 172 -19.16 -3.85 -13.98
CA VAL A 172 -19.77 -4.97 -13.27
C VAL A 172 -21.28 -4.78 -13.33
N GLN A 173 -21.96 -5.74 -13.94
CA GLN A 173 -23.40 -5.75 -14.12
C GLN A 173 -24.02 -6.87 -13.27
N PHE A 174 -25.22 -6.61 -12.77
CA PHE A 174 -26.01 -7.60 -12.03
C PHE A 174 -27.28 -7.92 -12.80
N THR A 175 -27.60 -9.21 -12.92
CA THR A 175 -28.91 -9.65 -13.39
C THR A 175 -30.03 -9.20 -12.45
N GLN A 176 -31.26 -9.09 -12.97
CA GLN A 176 -32.41 -8.66 -12.17
C GLN A 176 -32.71 -9.61 -11.00
N GLU A 177 -32.46 -10.91 -11.17
CA GLU A 177 -32.63 -11.89 -10.11
C GLU A 177 -31.73 -11.59 -8.90
N VAL A 178 -30.44 -11.33 -9.14
CA VAL A 178 -29.48 -10.98 -8.08
C VAL A 178 -29.87 -9.66 -7.40
N LYS A 179 -30.30 -8.66 -8.20
CA LYS A 179 -30.79 -7.37 -7.69
C LYS A 179 -31.98 -7.52 -6.73
N ASN A 180 -32.96 -8.34 -7.12
CA ASN A 180 -34.19 -8.52 -6.34
C ASN A 180 -33.91 -9.18 -4.98
N LEU A 181 -32.96 -10.10 -4.92
CA LEU A 181 -32.58 -10.84 -3.71
C LEU A 181 -31.72 -10.03 -2.74
N SER A 182 -30.87 -9.16 -3.26
CA SER A 182 -29.88 -8.43 -2.44
C SER A 182 -30.49 -7.25 -1.68
N GLN A 183 -30.29 -7.20 -0.36
CA GLN A 183 -30.64 -6.05 0.49
C GLN A 183 -29.48 -5.07 0.64
N SER A 184 -28.28 -5.59 0.84
CA SER A 184 -27.03 -4.80 0.83
C SER A 184 -25.87 -5.71 0.48
N GLY A 185 -24.79 -5.13 -0.02
CA GLY A 185 -23.62 -5.91 -0.38
C GLY A 185 -22.34 -5.09 -0.44
N TYR A 186 -21.28 -5.81 -0.77
CA TYR A 186 -19.94 -5.31 -0.83
C TYR A 186 -19.17 -6.02 -1.95
N ILE A 187 -18.49 -5.21 -2.76
CA ILE A 187 -17.53 -5.65 -3.77
C ILE A 187 -16.14 -5.25 -3.30
N ASN A 188 -15.18 -6.17 -3.44
CA ASN A 188 -13.78 -5.83 -3.28
C ASN A 188 -12.87 -6.55 -4.25
N SER A 189 -11.71 -5.93 -4.49
CA SER A 189 -10.53 -6.61 -5.01
C SER A 189 -9.30 -6.05 -4.34
N ALA A 190 -8.68 -6.84 -3.47
CA ALA A 190 -7.44 -6.46 -2.79
C ALA A 190 -6.28 -6.25 -3.79
N THR A 191 -6.26 -7.03 -4.88
CA THR A 191 -5.27 -6.87 -5.97
C THR A 191 -5.43 -5.59 -6.79
N ALA A 192 -6.59 -4.92 -6.72
CA ALA A 192 -6.89 -3.70 -7.44
C ALA A 192 -7.20 -2.50 -6.51
N ASN A 193 -7.10 -2.68 -5.19
CA ASN A 193 -7.50 -1.69 -4.17
C ASN A 193 -8.95 -1.19 -4.34
N ILE A 194 -9.86 -2.09 -4.70
CA ILE A 194 -11.28 -1.78 -4.85
C ILE A 194 -12.02 -2.20 -3.58
N SER A 195 -12.89 -1.32 -3.11
CA SER A 195 -13.75 -1.52 -1.95
C SER A 195 -15.00 -0.65 -2.12
N GLN A 196 -16.15 -1.27 -2.35
CA GLN A 196 -17.40 -0.53 -2.52
C GLN A 196 -18.58 -1.29 -1.93
N GLY A 197 -19.27 -0.65 -0.98
CA GLY A 197 -20.55 -1.11 -0.44
C GLY A 197 -21.73 -0.55 -1.23
N PHE A 198 -22.87 -1.23 -1.16
CA PHE A 198 -24.13 -0.78 -1.75
C PHE A 198 -25.33 -1.31 -0.95
N LYS A 199 -26.49 -0.63 -1.04
CA LYS A 199 -27.76 -1.06 -0.43
C LYS A 199 -28.91 -0.88 -1.43
N LYS A 200 -29.91 -1.78 -1.35
CA LYS A 200 -31.04 -1.91 -2.29
C LYS A 200 -31.76 -0.58 -2.56
N ASP A 201 -31.98 0.21 -1.53
CA ASP A 201 -32.84 1.40 -1.57
C ASP A 201 -32.07 2.72 -1.44
N GLU A 202 -30.75 2.65 -1.23
CA GLU A 202 -29.90 3.85 -1.22
C GLU A 202 -29.19 4.03 -2.55
N ASN A 203 -28.63 2.94 -3.12
CA ASN A 203 -27.72 2.97 -4.27
C ASN A 203 -27.46 1.56 -4.80
N PHE A 204 -28.47 0.73 -5.14
CA PHE A 204 -28.16 -0.51 -5.87
C PHE A 204 -27.84 -0.13 -7.33
N PRO A 205 -26.58 -0.18 -7.75
CA PRO A 205 -26.20 0.34 -9.05
C PRO A 205 -26.73 -0.61 -10.12
N ALA A 206 -27.36 -0.07 -11.17
CA ALA A 206 -27.65 -0.86 -12.36
C ALA A 206 -26.36 -1.48 -12.94
N GLN A 207 -25.26 -0.72 -12.80
CA GLN A 207 -23.90 -1.06 -13.18
C GLN A 207 -22.89 -0.39 -12.23
N LEU A 208 -21.74 -1.02 -12.02
CA LEU A 208 -20.59 -0.45 -11.30
C LEU A 208 -19.39 -0.38 -12.22
N SER A 209 -18.66 0.73 -12.20
CA SER A 209 -17.45 0.89 -13.00
C SER A 209 -16.22 0.88 -12.09
N PHE A 210 -15.26 0.03 -12.43
CA PHE A 210 -14.03 -0.13 -11.69
C PHE A 210 -12.83 -0.07 -12.62
N LYS A 211 -11.70 0.37 -12.10
CA LYS A 211 -10.45 0.47 -12.85
C LYS A 211 -9.50 -0.65 -12.50
N PHE A 212 -9.09 -1.44 -13.49
CA PHE A 212 -8.16 -2.55 -13.34
C PHE A 212 -6.97 -2.42 -14.28
N THR A 213 -5.79 -2.80 -13.83
CA THR A 213 -4.68 -3.10 -14.73
C THR A 213 -4.94 -4.43 -15.44
N PRO A 214 -4.34 -4.70 -16.61
CA PRO A 214 -4.30 -6.05 -17.16
C PRO A 214 -3.73 -7.08 -16.16
N GLY A 215 -4.19 -8.33 -16.28
CA GLY A 215 -3.72 -9.47 -15.50
C GLY A 215 -4.75 -10.02 -14.50
N LYS A 216 -4.26 -10.86 -13.59
CA LYS A 216 -5.10 -11.64 -12.67
C LYS A 216 -5.44 -10.87 -11.40
N HIS A 217 -6.71 -10.81 -11.06
CA HIS A 217 -7.23 -10.10 -9.90
C HIS A 217 -8.11 -11.03 -9.06
N HIS A 218 -7.94 -11.00 -7.74
CA HIS A 218 -8.87 -11.65 -6.83
C HIS A 218 -10.04 -10.72 -6.59
N PHE A 219 -11.23 -11.08 -7.07
CA PHE A 219 -12.44 -10.28 -6.96
C PHE A 219 -13.48 -11.02 -6.11
N ARG A 220 -14.10 -10.31 -5.17
CA ARG A 220 -15.10 -10.87 -4.26
C ARG A 220 -16.34 -10.00 -4.23
N VAL A 221 -17.48 -10.67 -4.29
CA VAL A 221 -18.80 -10.07 -4.09
C VAL A 221 -19.49 -10.79 -2.94
N SER A 222 -20.13 -10.05 -2.08
CA SER A 222 -20.91 -10.61 -0.98
C SER A 222 -22.12 -9.73 -0.71
N PHE A 223 -23.29 -10.32 -0.55
CA PHE A 223 -24.50 -9.58 -0.22
C PHE A 223 -25.35 -10.33 0.81
N THR A 224 -26.09 -9.53 1.57
CA THR A 224 -27.15 -9.99 2.45
C THR A 224 -28.43 -10.12 1.66
N THR A 225 -29.11 -11.25 1.81
CA THR A 225 -30.41 -11.51 1.21
C THR A 225 -31.49 -11.55 2.27
N LYS A 226 -32.73 -11.25 1.89
CA LYS A 226 -33.89 -11.41 2.77
C LYS A 226 -34.01 -12.88 3.17
N ASP A 227 -34.02 -13.17 4.46
CA ASP A 227 -34.29 -14.52 4.96
C ASP A 227 -35.79 -14.72 5.19
N THR A 228 -36.21 -15.97 5.34
CA THR A 228 -37.60 -16.34 5.62
C THR A 228 -38.02 -16.02 7.05
N LEU A 229 -37.05 -15.82 7.96
CA LEU A 229 -37.29 -15.46 9.36
C LEU A 229 -37.34 -13.94 9.53
N ALA A 230 -38.22 -13.45 10.40
CA ALA A 230 -38.21 -12.05 10.83
C ALA A 230 -36.85 -11.75 11.49
N ASN A 231 -36.02 -10.94 10.83
CA ASN A 231 -34.63 -10.60 11.17
C ASN A 231 -33.53 -11.61 10.79
N GLY A 232 -33.86 -12.70 10.11
CA GLY A 232 -32.85 -13.59 9.55
C GLY A 232 -32.06 -12.89 8.43
N LYS A 233 -30.75 -13.16 8.35
CA LYS A 233 -29.89 -12.72 7.25
C LYS A 233 -29.23 -13.94 6.63
N LYS A 234 -29.48 -14.15 5.34
CA LYS A 234 -28.70 -15.09 4.53
C LYS A 234 -27.62 -14.32 3.80
N TYR A 235 -26.49 -15.00 3.56
CA TYR A 235 -25.36 -14.45 2.84
C TYR A 235 -25.17 -15.22 1.55
N LEU A 236 -25.16 -14.50 0.44
CA LEU A 236 -24.73 -15.03 -0.83
C LEU A 236 -23.42 -14.33 -1.21
N ALA A 237 -22.38 -15.13 -1.37
CA ALA A 237 -21.03 -14.63 -1.64
C ALA A 237 -20.37 -15.49 -2.70
N GLY A 238 -19.50 -14.85 -3.47
CA GLY A 238 -18.66 -15.51 -4.46
C GLY A 238 -17.33 -14.79 -4.53
N ALA A 239 -16.26 -15.55 -4.71
CA ALA A 239 -14.94 -15.04 -5.05
C ALA A 239 -14.52 -15.68 -6.36
N PHE A 240 -13.87 -14.91 -7.22
CA PHE A 240 -13.41 -15.39 -8.50
C PHE A 240 -12.08 -14.73 -8.89
N GLU A 241 -11.26 -15.48 -9.62
CA GLU A 241 -10.06 -14.95 -10.25
C GLU A 241 -10.46 -14.30 -11.59
N LEU A 242 -10.37 -12.98 -11.63
CA LEU A 242 -10.65 -12.13 -12.77
C LEU A 242 -9.36 -11.94 -13.59
N ASP A 243 -9.30 -12.49 -14.79
CA ASP A 243 -8.22 -12.29 -15.74
C ASP A 243 -8.59 -11.16 -16.72
N ILE A 244 -8.09 -9.95 -16.42
CA ILE A 244 -8.33 -8.76 -17.24
C ILE A 244 -7.40 -8.75 -18.44
N LYS A 245 -7.99 -8.85 -19.63
CA LYS A 245 -7.34 -8.69 -20.93
C LYS A 245 -7.69 -7.32 -21.50
N GLN A 246 -7.01 -6.93 -22.59
CA GLN A 246 -7.34 -5.68 -23.30
C GLN A 246 -8.76 -5.68 -23.86
N SER A 247 -9.29 -6.86 -24.20
CA SER A 247 -10.65 -7.04 -24.71
C SER A 247 -11.69 -7.20 -23.60
N THR A 248 -11.33 -7.09 -22.32
CA THR A 248 -12.31 -7.27 -21.24
C THR A 248 -13.06 -5.97 -21.01
N GLN A 249 -14.37 -5.95 -21.30
CA GLN A 249 -15.22 -4.77 -21.09
C GLN A 249 -15.91 -4.78 -19.72
N GLY A 250 -16.15 -5.98 -19.17
CA GLY A 250 -16.92 -6.10 -17.95
C GLY A 250 -17.10 -7.53 -17.45
N ILE A 251 -17.89 -7.66 -16.38
CA ILE A 251 -18.36 -8.92 -15.81
C ILE A 251 -19.86 -8.83 -15.58
N LEU A 252 -20.60 -9.85 -16.00
CA LEU A 252 -21.98 -10.09 -15.60
C LEU A 252 -21.99 -11.05 -14.39
N ILE A 253 -22.75 -10.66 -13.36
CA ILE A 253 -22.99 -11.46 -12.16
C ILE A 253 -24.43 -11.97 -12.18
N SER A 254 -24.57 -13.29 -12.21
CA SER A 254 -25.84 -14.01 -12.24
C SER A 254 -25.89 -15.12 -11.18
N LYS A 255 -27.01 -15.82 -11.09
CA LYS A 255 -27.14 -17.05 -10.31
C LYS A 255 -27.22 -18.25 -11.26
N ASP A 256 -26.65 -19.36 -10.83
CA ASP A 256 -26.91 -20.66 -11.47
C ASP A 256 -28.13 -21.36 -10.85
N SER A 257 -28.46 -22.53 -11.40
CA SER A 257 -29.58 -23.37 -10.93
C SER A 257 -29.42 -23.86 -9.48
N SER A 258 -28.22 -23.79 -8.92
CA SER A 258 -27.90 -24.19 -7.53
C SER A 258 -27.93 -23.01 -6.56
N ASN A 259 -28.40 -21.83 -7.00
CA ASN A 259 -28.39 -20.58 -6.25
C ASN A 259 -26.99 -20.04 -5.88
N VAL A 260 -25.95 -20.44 -6.61
CA VAL A 260 -24.59 -19.94 -6.44
C VAL A 260 -24.33 -18.79 -7.41
N LEU A 261 -23.48 -17.84 -7.03
CA LEU A 261 -23.08 -16.75 -7.93
C LEU A 261 -22.20 -17.26 -9.08
N LYS A 262 -22.60 -16.90 -10.30
CA LYS A 262 -21.86 -17.12 -11.54
C LYS A 262 -21.29 -15.80 -12.05
N PHE A 263 -20.09 -15.86 -12.63
CA PHE A 263 -19.36 -14.72 -13.17
C PHE A 263 -19.04 -14.97 -14.64
N GLU A 264 -19.43 -14.05 -15.51
CA GLU A 264 -19.22 -14.17 -16.96
C GLU A 264 -18.56 -12.91 -17.51
N TYR A 265 -17.56 -13.07 -18.38
CA TYR A 265 -16.90 -11.93 -19.02
C TYR A 265 -17.81 -11.30 -20.07
N LEU A 266 -17.90 -9.97 -20.03
CA LEU A 266 -18.37 -9.15 -21.13
C LEU A 266 -17.14 -8.82 -21.99
N LYS A 267 -17.20 -9.20 -23.28
CA LYS A 267 -16.15 -8.99 -24.27
C LYS A 267 -16.48 -7.81 -25.16
#